data_AF-A0A3C1EKK5-F1
#
_entry.id   AF-A0A3C1EKK5-F1
#
_cell.length_a   1.000
_cell.length_b   1.000
_cell.length_c   1.000
_cell.angle_alpha   90.00
_cell.angle_beta   90.00
_cell.angle_gamma   90.00
#
_symmetry.space_group_name_H-M   'P 1'
#
loop_
_entity.id
_entity.type
_entity.pdbx_description
1 polymer ?
#
loop_
_entity_poly.entity_id
_entity_poly.type
_entity_poly.pdbx_seq_one_letter_code
_entity_poly.pdbx_strand_id
1 'polypeptide(L)' 'MSLYDYKLSKKIWAEDHPFYAVLMAAMRGADNDNIAKLKAAFPETFAELRARYEAPGGILPEEAEGLCVG' A
#
# COMPACT_ATOMS: atom_id res chain seq x y z
N MET A 1 7.80 -17.70 -4.86
CA MET A 1 8.89 -17.19 -4.00
C MET A 1 10.17 -17.92 -4.34
N SER A 2 11.24 -17.18 -4.59
CA SER A 2 12.55 -17.65 -5.06
C SER A 2 13.70 -17.07 -4.22
N LEU A 3 14.93 -17.55 -4.43
CA LEU A 3 16.12 -16.95 -3.81
C LEU A 3 16.31 -15.48 -4.22
N TYR A 4 15.87 -15.11 -5.42
CA TYR A 4 15.90 -13.72 -5.88
C TYR A 4 14.96 -12.85 -5.02
N ASP A 5 13.71 -13.29 -4.84
CA ASP A 5 12.71 -12.57 -4.03
C ASP A 5 13.21 -12.35 -2.59
N TYR A 6 13.83 -13.38 -1.99
CA TYR A 6 14.41 -13.27 -0.65
C TYR A 6 15.60 -12.29 -0.58
N LYS A 7 16.48 -12.27 -1.58
CA LYS A 7 17.58 -11.30 -1.61
C LYS A 7 17.06 -9.87 -1.77
N LEU A 8 16.01 -9.69 -2.56
CA LEU A 8 15.38 -8.39 -2.76
C LEU A 8 14.63 -7.93 -1.51
N SER A 9 13.94 -8.84 -0.80
CA SER A 9 13.25 -8.49 0.45
C SER A 9 14.22 -7.96 1.52
N LYS A 10 15.43 -8.52 1.61
CA LYS A 10 16.48 -7.98 2.49
C LYS A 10 16.94 -6.57 2.11
N LYS A 11 16.96 -6.24 0.81
CA LYS A 11 17.30 -4.88 0.35
C LYS A 11 16.19 -3.90 0.72
N ILE A 12 14.93 -4.25 0.46
CA ILE A 12 13.77 -3.44 0.84
C ILE A 12 13.76 -3.18 2.35
N TRP A 13 14.06 -4.20 3.16
CA TRP A 13 14.17 -4.04 4.61
C TRP A 13 15.31 -3.09 5.00
N ALA A 14 16.46 -3.17 4.34
CA ALA A 14 17.61 -2.30 4.63
C ALA A 14 17.40 -0.83 4.24
N GLU A 15 16.43 -0.54 3.36
CA GLU A 15 16.05 0.82 2.97
C GLU A 15 15.10 1.51 3.97
N ASP A 16 14.69 0.81 5.04
CA ASP A 16 13.86 1.33 6.15
C ASP A 16 12.54 1.99 5.72
N HIS A 17 11.90 1.42 4.68
CA HIS A 17 10.58 1.86 4.24
C HIS A 17 9.52 1.64 5.34
N PRO A 18 8.54 2.56 5.51
CA PRO A 18 7.43 2.33 6.42
C PRO A 18 6.69 1.03 6.10
N PHE A 19 6.34 0.26 7.12
CA PHE A 19 5.67 -1.03 6.94
C PHE A 19 4.42 -0.94 6.05
N TYR A 20 3.56 0.05 6.29
CA TYR A 20 2.34 0.25 5.49
C TYR A 20 2.64 0.64 4.04
N ALA A 21 3.76 1.33 3.77
CA ALA A 21 4.18 1.61 2.39
C ALA A 21 4.55 0.31 1.65
N VAL A 22 5.32 -0.58 2.31
CA VAL A 22 5.67 -1.89 1.74
C VAL A 22 4.42 -2.76 1.57
N LEU A 23 3.51 -2.77 2.55
CA LEU A 23 2.27 -3.53 2.48
C LEU A 23 1.37 -3.04 1.34
N MET A 24 1.20 -1.72 1.18
CA MET A 24 0.43 -1.16 0.07
C MET A 24 1.08 -1.45 -1.29
N ALA A 25 2.42 -1.41 -1.38
CA ALA A 25 3.13 -1.82 -2.59
C ALA A 25 2.91 -3.31 -2.90
N ALA A 26 2.95 -4.19 -1.89
CA ALA A 26 2.64 -5.61 -2.05
C ALA A 26 1.19 -5.82 -2.52
N MET A 27 0.22 -5.09 -1.98
CA MET A 27 -1.17 -5.13 -2.43
C MET A 27 -1.33 -4.69 -3.90
N ARG A 28 -0.60 -3.66 -4.35
CA ARG A 28 -0.63 -3.22 -5.76
C ARG A 28 -0.10 -4.27 -6.72
N GLY A 29 0.91 -5.05 -6.31
CA GLY A 29 1.55 -6.08 -7.13
C GLY A 29 0.99 -7.49 -6.97
N ALA A 30 0.00 -7.70 -6.11
CA ALA A 30 -0.55 -9.02 -5.82
C ALA A 30 -1.49 -9.52 -6.92
N ASP A 31 -1.44 -10.83 -7.19
CA ASP A 31 -2.46 -11.53 -7.96
C ASP A 31 -3.79 -11.65 -7.19
N ASN A 32 -4.82 -12.22 -7.83
CA ASN A 32 -6.16 -12.35 -7.27
C ASN A 32 -6.21 -13.14 -5.94
N ASP A 33 -5.40 -14.18 -5.79
CA ASP A 33 -5.42 -15.03 -4.59
C ASP A 33 -4.69 -14.34 -3.44
N ASN A 34 -3.54 -13.73 -3.73
CA ASN A 34 -2.74 -13.04 -2.74
C ASN A 34 -3.40 -11.73 -2.29
N ILE A 35 -4.05 -11.00 -3.20
CA ILE A 35 -4.79 -9.80 -2.79
C ILE A 35 -6.01 -10.17 -1.93
N ALA A 36 -6.68 -11.30 -2.18
CA ALA A 36 -7.77 -11.76 -1.32
C ALA A 36 -7.29 -12.04 0.11
N LYS A 37 -6.14 -12.69 0.28
CA LYS A 37 -5.52 -12.93 1.60
C LYS A 37 -5.13 -11.63 2.28
N LEU A 38 -4.49 -10.70 1.56
CA LEU A 38 -4.08 -9.41 2.09
C LEU A 38 -5.28 -8.55 2.51
N LYS A 39 -6.36 -8.55 1.72
CA LYS A 39 -7.64 -7.88 2.07
C LYS A 39 -8.24 -8.44 3.35
N ALA A 40 -8.21 -9.76 3.53
CA ALA A 40 -8.76 -10.40 4.71
C ALA A 40 -7.94 -10.07 5.98
N ALA A 41 -6.62 -9.96 5.86
CA ALA A 41 -5.73 -9.66 6.98
C ALA A 41 -5.66 -8.17 7.33
N PHE A 42 -5.73 -7.28 6.34
CA PHE A 42 -5.57 -5.83 6.49
C PHE A 42 -6.71 -5.07 5.77
N PRO A 43 -7.97 -5.25 6.17
CA PRO A 43 -9.12 -4.69 5.45
C PRO A 43 -9.10 -3.16 5.43
N GLU A 44 -8.69 -2.52 6.52
CA GLU A 44 -8.60 -1.05 6.63
C GLU A 44 -7.52 -0.48 5.71
N THR A 45 -6.33 -1.08 5.68
CA THR A 45 -5.25 -0.66 4.76
C THR A 45 -5.66 -0.83 3.30
N PHE A 46 -6.41 -1.89 2.96
CA PHE A 46 -6.92 -2.06 1.60
C PHE A 46 -7.97 -0.99 1.26
N ALA A 47 -8.87 -0.67 2.18
CA ALA A 47 -9.87 0.38 1.98
C ALA A 47 -9.20 1.75 1.74
N GLU A 48 -8.22 2.11 2.57
CA GLU A 48 -7.39 3.31 2.42
C GLU A 48 -6.67 3.33 1.06
N LEU A 49 -6.00 2.23 0.71
CA LEU A 49 -5.28 2.12 -0.56
C LEU A 49 -6.22 2.29 -1.76
N ARG A 50 -7.43 1.73 -1.70
CA ARG A 50 -8.43 1.86 -2.75
C ARG A 50 -8.94 3.30 -2.84
N ALA A 51 -9.29 3.92 -1.73
CA ALA A 51 -9.76 5.30 -1.69
C ALA A 51 -8.71 6.26 -2.28
N ARG A 52 -7.44 6.11 -1.90
CA ARG A 52 -6.34 6.90 -2.47
C ARG A 52 -6.08 6.59 -3.94
N TYR A 53 -6.26 5.36 -4.41
CA TYR A 53 -6.10 5.05 -5.83
C TYR A 53 -7.18 5.70 -6.70
N GLU A 54 -8.40 5.83 -6.17
CA GLU A 54 -9.54 6.45 -6.85
C GLU A 54 -9.51 7.99 -6.76
N ALA A 55 -8.82 8.55 -5.77
CA ALA A 55 -8.72 9.99 -5.55
C ALA A 55 -7.67 10.68 -6.46
N PRO A 56 -7.95 11.89 -6.96
CA PRO A 56 -6.97 12.68 -7.71
C PRO A 56 -5.69 12.93 -6.89
N GLY A 57 -4.55 12.48 -7.42
CA GLY A 57 -3.26 12.63 -6.74
C GLY A 57 -3.11 11.83 -5.44
N GLY A 58 -4.06 10.95 -5.10
CA GLY A 58 -4.03 10.19 -3.86
C GLY A 58 -4.38 10.97 -2.59
N ILE A 59 -4.94 12.17 -2.75
CA ILE A 59 -5.36 13.05 -1.66
C ILE A 59 -6.82 12.75 -1.35
N LEU A 60 -7.12 12.35 -0.11
CA LEU A 60 -8.49 12.07 0.29
C LEU A 60 -9.30 13.36 0.42
N PRO A 61 -10.64 13.32 0.22
CA PRO A 61 -11.50 14.51 0.30
C PRO A 61 -11.30 15.32 1.58
N GLU A 62 -11.21 14.65 2.72
CA GLU A 62 -10.97 15.26 4.04
C GLU A 62 -9.60 15.94 4.16
N GLU A 63 -8.59 15.46 3.43
CA GLU A 63 -7.26 16.06 3.34
C GLU A 63 -7.26 17.27 2.40
N ALA A 64 -8.05 17.21 1.32
CA ALA A 64 -8.20 18.29 0.36
C ALA A 64 -8.95 19.51 0.93
N GLU A 65 -10.00 19.28 1.73
CA GLU A 65 -10.76 20.36 2.37
C GLU A 65 -9.89 21.17 3.36
N GLY A 66 -8.96 20.52 4.05
CA GLY A 66 -7.98 21.19 4.92
C GLY A 66 -6.92 22.03 4.17
N LEU A 67 -6.68 21.74 2.89
CA LEU A 67 -5.71 22.46 2.05
C LEU A 67 -6.29 23.75 1.43
N CYS A 68 -7.61 23.91 1.40
CA CYS A 68 -8.27 25.11 0.84
C CYS A 68 -8.52 26.24 1.86
N VAL A 69 -8.12 26.09 3.12
CA VAL A 69 -8.30 27.11 4.19
C VAL A 69 -6.97 27.74 4.66
N GLY A 70 -5.91 27.63 3.86
CA GLY A 70 -4.59 28.21 4.13
C GLY A 70 -4.30 29.49 3.36
#